data_AF-A0A3D3HZQ7-F1
#
_entry.id   AF-A0A3D3HZQ7-F1
#
_cell.length_a   1.000
_cell.length_b   1.000
_cell.length_c   1.000
_cell.angle_alpha   90.00
_cell.angle_beta   90.00
_cell.angle_gamma   90.00
#
_symmetry.space_group_name_H-M   'P 1'
#
loop_
_entity.id
_entity.type
_entity.pdbx_description
1 polymer ?
#
loop_
_entity_poly.entity_id
_entity_poly.type
_entity_poly.pdbx_seq_one_letter_code
_entity_poly.pdbx_strand_id
1 'polypeptide(L)'
;WGHYHEIGHNHQDDMWTFEGTGEVTVNLFTLYVYDKLNKARPADRAFDDASNLKRWKEFKANNPSHDKWKGDAFLALVMYAQMQNAFGWEPYKKVFREYDALPQNERPRSQQDRRDQWMIRMSRAVGRNLGPFFEAWHMPITPEAKAQVANLPRWMPNGMD
;
A
#
# COMPACT_ATOMS: atom_id res chain seq x y z
N TRP A 1 -13.41 13.23 5.61
CA TRP A 1 -12.28 12.39 6.08
C TRP A 1 -12.63 11.68 7.37
N GLY A 2 -12.75 12.38 8.51
CA GLY A 2 -12.96 11.77 9.84
C GLY A 2 -14.04 10.68 9.87
N HIS A 3 -15.27 10.97 9.43
CA HIS A 3 -16.34 9.97 9.45
C HIS A 3 -16.04 8.71 8.62
N TYR A 4 -15.44 8.85 7.43
CA TYR A 4 -15.07 7.70 6.60
C TYR A 4 -13.88 6.93 7.17
N HIS A 5 -12.98 7.62 7.86
CA HIS A 5 -11.84 7.03 8.55
C HIS A 5 -12.31 6.13 9.71
N GLU A 6 -13.20 6.60 10.57
CA GLU A 6 -13.75 5.78 11.67
C GLU A 6 -14.49 4.53 11.14
N ILE A 7 -15.24 4.67 10.04
CA ILE A 7 -15.88 3.52 9.38
C ILE A 7 -14.82 2.57 8.80
N GLY A 8 -13.73 3.11 8.27
CA GLY A 8 -12.62 2.34 7.73
C GLY A 8 -11.97 1.41 8.75
N HIS A 9 -11.91 1.80 10.03
CA HIS A 9 -11.35 0.95 11.08
C HIS A 9 -12.13 -0.37 11.22
N ASN A 10 -13.44 -0.35 11.01
CA ASN A 10 -14.27 -1.58 11.04
C ASN A 10 -14.00 -2.53 9.85
N HIS A 11 -13.29 -2.07 8.83
CA HIS A 11 -12.97 -2.85 7.63
C HIS A 11 -11.49 -3.24 7.56
N GLN A 12 -10.68 -2.82 8.53
CA GLN A 12 -9.31 -3.28 8.63
C GLN A 12 -9.24 -4.74 9.02
N ASP A 13 -8.23 -5.43 8.49
CA ASP A 13 -7.91 -6.79 8.89
C ASP A 13 -6.40 -6.89 9.21
N ASP A 14 -6.09 -7.61 10.29
CA ASP A 14 -4.75 -7.80 10.82
C ASP A 14 -3.83 -8.55 9.84
N MET A 15 -4.37 -9.34 8.91
CA MET A 15 -3.59 -10.09 7.93
C MET A 15 -2.80 -9.19 6.97
N TRP A 16 -3.26 -7.96 6.74
CA TRP A 16 -2.59 -6.96 5.90
C TRP A 16 -2.38 -5.61 6.59
N THR A 17 -2.83 -5.45 7.83
CA THR A 17 -2.49 -4.32 8.69
C THR A 17 -1.32 -4.70 9.59
N PHE A 18 -0.11 -4.28 9.19
CA PHE A 18 1.13 -4.52 9.95
C PHE A 18 1.54 -3.29 10.78
N GLU A 19 2.58 -3.42 11.58
CA GLU A 19 3.00 -2.43 12.58
C GLU A 19 3.11 -1.02 11.98
N GLY A 20 2.51 -0.05 12.66
CA GLY A 20 2.50 1.35 12.24
C GLY A 20 1.62 1.64 11.02
N THR A 21 0.79 0.69 10.58
CA THR A 21 -0.16 0.91 9.47
C THR A 21 -1.62 0.93 9.88
N GLY A 22 -1.93 0.87 11.18
CA GLY A 22 -3.31 1.02 11.70
C GLY A 22 -3.96 2.32 11.21
N GLU A 23 -3.26 3.45 11.34
CA GLU A 23 -3.72 4.76 10.84
C GLU A 23 -3.51 4.97 9.34
N VAL A 24 -3.00 3.95 8.63
CA VAL A 24 -2.68 4.01 7.20
C VAL A 24 -3.68 3.20 6.39
N THR A 25 -3.80 1.90 6.66
CA THR A 25 -4.63 1.01 5.85
C THR A 25 -6.13 1.28 6.03
N VAL A 26 -6.54 1.86 7.18
CA VAL A 26 -7.87 2.46 7.38
C VAL A 26 -8.22 3.44 6.26
N ASN A 27 -7.23 4.18 5.77
CA ASN A 27 -7.45 5.20 4.76
C ASN A 27 -7.58 4.65 3.34
N LEU A 28 -7.37 3.35 3.12
CA LEU A 28 -7.77 2.71 1.85
C LEU A 28 -9.28 2.81 1.68
N PHE A 29 -10.05 2.59 2.74
CA PHE A 29 -11.52 2.73 2.72
C PHE A 29 -11.93 4.20 2.62
N THR A 30 -11.27 5.09 3.36
CA THR A 30 -11.50 6.54 3.24
C THR A 30 -11.32 6.99 1.79
N LEU A 31 -10.19 6.67 1.16
CA LEU A 31 -9.90 7.00 -0.23
C LEU A 31 -10.89 6.34 -1.20
N TYR A 32 -11.29 5.10 -0.96
CA TYR A 32 -12.28 4.41 -1.79
C TYR A 32 -13.63 5.14 -1.78
N VAL A 33 -14.11 5.56 -0.60
CA VAL A 33 -15.38 6.28 -0.47
C VAL A 33 -15.29 7.65 -1.15
N TYR A 34 -14.18 8.37 -1.01
CA TYR A 34 -13.96 9.63 -1.74
C TYR A 34 -14.04 9.43 -3.26
N ASP A 35 -13.44 8.38 -3.81
CA ASP A 35 -13.50 8.13 -5.25
C ASP A 35 -14.88 7.73 -5.73
N LYS A 36 -15.58 6.87 -4.98
CA LYS A 36 -16.85 6.27 -5.42
C LYS A 36 -18.06 7.14 -5.15
N LEU A 37 -18.12 7.79 -3.99
CA LEU A 37 -19.26 8.62 -3.60
C LEU A 37 -19.01 10.09 -3.92
N ASN A 38 -17.86 10.62 -3.50
CA ASN A 38 -17.55 12.04 -3.68
C ASN A 38 -17.03 12.37 -5.08
N LYS A 39 -16.58 11.35 -5.85
CA LYS A 39 -15.99 11.50 -7.20
C LYS A 39 -14.82 12.48 -7.26
N ALA A 40 -14.15 12.69 -6.13
CA ALA A 40 -13.06 13.63 -5.97
C ALA A 40 -12.17 13.23 -4.79
N ARG A 41 -10.86 13.45 -4.93
CA ARG A 41 -9.90 13.32 -3.83
C ARG A 41 -10.02 14.52 -2.86
N PRO A 42 -9.66 14.36 -1.57
CA PRO A 42 -9.59 15.48 -0.63
C PRO A 42 -8.56 16.51 -1.10
N ALA A 43 -9.03 17.73 -1.38
CA ALA A 43 -8.23 18.80 -1.99
C ALA A 43 -7.06 19.28 -1.11
N ASP A 44 -7.25 19.28 0.22
CA ASP A 44 -6.25 19.64 1.23
C ASP A 44 -5.09 18.62 1.34
N ARG A 45 -5.31 17.40 0.85
CA ARG A 45 -4.34 16.29 0.99
C ARG A 45 -3.77 15.81 -0.32
N ALA A 46 -4.37 16.12 -1.47
CA ALA A 46 -3.90 15.85 -2.84
C ALA A 46 -3.14 14.52 -3.01
N PHE A 47 -3.84 13.47 -3.45
CA PHE A 47 -3.30 12.13 -3.69
C PHE A 47 -3.18 11.79 -5.18
N ASP A 48 -3.07 12.79 -6.04
CA ASP A 48 -2.75 12.62 -7.45
C ASP A 48 -1.26 12.26 -7.66
N ASP A 49 -0.90 11.86 -8.88
CA ASP A 49 0.43 11.39 -9.21
C ASP A 49 1.53 12.45 -9.00
N ALA A 50 1.25 13.72 -9.30
CA ALA A 50 2.24 14.78 -9.14
C ALA A 50 2.52 15.07 -7.66
N SER A 51 1.46 15.15 -6.85
CA SER A 51 1.55 15.35 -5.40
C SER A 51 2.22 14.17 -4.71
N ASN A 52 1.88 12.94 -5.09
CA ASN A 52 2.50 11.72 -4.57
C ASN A 52 3.98 11.63 -4.92
N LEU A 53 4.34 11.94 -6.18
CA LEU A 53 5.75 11.96 -6.62
C LEU A 53 6.56 13.01 -5.85
N LYS A 54 5.99 14.20 -5.62
CA LYS A 54 6.64 15.25 -4.83
C LYS A 54 6.95 14.76 -3.41
N ARG A 55 5.96 14.18 -2.72
CA ARG A 55 6.14 13.64 -1.36
C ARG A 55 7.19 12.53 -1.30
N TRP A 56 7.20 11.63 -2.28
CA TRP A 56 8.23 10.60 -2.33
C TRP A 56 9.63 11.20 -2.54
N LYS A 57 9.78 12.20 -3.41
CA LYS A 57 11.08 12.88 -3.62
C LYS A 57 11.57 13.57 -2.34
N GLU A 58 10.67 14.21 -1.60
CA GLU A 58 10.97 14.81 -0.29
C GLU A 58 11.40 13.75 0.73
N PHE A 59 10.70 12.62 0.80
CA PHE A 59 11.11 11.48 1.63
C PHE A 59 12.49 10.94 1.24
N LYS A 60 12.72 10.70 -0.06
CA LYS A 60 13.99 10.20 -0.61
C LYS A 60 15.17 11.12 -0.29
N ALA A 61 14.97 12.44 -0.30
CA ALA A 61 16.01 13.42 0.01
C ALA A 61 16.33 13.52 1.52
N ASN A 62 15.40 13.12 2.38
CA ASN A 62 15.47 13.39 3.82
C ASN A 62 15.86 12.14 4.63
N ASN A 63 16.99 11.50 4.29
CA ASN A 63 17.53 10.28 4.93
C ASN A 63 16.44 9.20 5.15
N PRO A 64 15.91 8.62 4.06
CA PRO A 64 14.73 7.75 4.09
C PRO A 64 15.00 6.45 4.85
N SER A 65 14.00 6.00 5.60
CA SER A 65 14.02 4.73 6.32
C SER A 65 12.62 4.18 6.51
N HIS A 66 12.52 2.88 6.82
CA HIS A 66 11.24 2.27 7.18
C HIS A 66 10.59 2.97 8.38
N ASP A 67 11.38 3.34 9.39
CA ASP A 67 10.85 4.01 10.58
C ASP A 67 10.29 5.39 10.28
N LYS A 68 10.91 6.16 9.38
CA LYS A 68 10.36 7.45 8.93
C LYS A 68 9.08 7.27 8.13
N TRP A 69 9.05 6.28 7.25
CA TRP A 69 7.84 5.92 6.51
C TRP A 69 6.71 5.53 7.48
N LYS A 70 7.02 4.69 8.46
CA LYS A 70 6.09 4.19 9.49
C LYS A 70 5.62 5.29 10.46
N GLY A 71 6.44 6.34 10.65
CA GLY A 71 6.17 7.42 11.60
C GLY A 71 5.19 8.49 11.10
N ASP A 72 4.81 8.49 9.82
CA ASP A 72 3.86 9.43 9.24
C ASP A 72 2.81 8.68 8.41
N ALA A 73 1.58 8.65 8.93
CA ALA A 73 0.50 7.90 8.30
C ALA A 73 0.12 8.42 6.90
N PHE A 74 0.24 9.73 6.65
CA PHE A 74 -0.06 10.32 5.35
C PHE A 74 1.06 10.06 4.35
N LEU A 75 2.32 10.11 4.80
CA LEU A 75 3.45 9.67 3.99
C LEU A 75 3.31 8.19 3.62
N ALA A 76 3.02 7.34 4.59
CA ALA A 76 2.84 5.91 4.36
C ALA A 76 1.70 5.62 3.37
N LEU A 77 0.59 6.38 3.47
CA LEU A 77 -0.56 6.26 2.58
C LEU A 77 -0.21 6.60 1.12
N VAL A 78 0.80 7.43 0.84
CA VAL A 78 1.24 7.75 -0.54
C VAL A 78 1.60 6.49 -1.30
N MET A 79 2.32 5.55 -0.68
CA MET A 79 2.71 4.28 -1.31
C MET A 79 1.48 3.52 -1.82
N TYR A 80 0.41 3.48 -1.03
CA TYR A 80 -0.84 2.84 -1.42
C TYR A 80 -1.59 3.67 -2.48
N ALA A 81 -1.64 5.00 -2.34
CA ALA A 81 -2.28 5.86 -3.33
C ALA A 81 -1.63 5.74 -4.71
N GLN A 82 -0.31 5.59 -4.79
CA GLN A 82 0.41 5.39 -6.06
C GLN A 82 0.01 4.09 -6.77
N MET A 83 -0.09 2.97 -6.03
CA MET A 83 -0.57 1.71 -6.58
C MET A 83 -2.04 1.83 -7.02
N GLN A 84 -2.87 2.51 -6.23
CA GLN A 84 -4.26 2.75 -6.57
C GLN A 84 -4.42 3.62 -7.83
N ASN A 85 -3.64 4.70 -7.97
CA ASN A 85 -3.71 5.57 -9.15
C ASN A 85 -3.30 4.80 -10.41
N ALA A 86 -2.27 3.95 -10.30
CA ALA A 86 -1.73 3.20 -11.43
C ALA A 86 -2.59 2.01 -11.88
N PHE A 87 -3.21 1.30 -10.94
CA PHE A 87 -3.88 0.02 -11.21
C PHE A 87 -5.39 0.00 -10.87
N GLY A 88 -5.90 1.08 -10.29
CA GLY A 88 -7.27 1.18 -9.82
C GLY A 88 -7.56 0.35 -8.58
N TRP A 89 -8.86 0.21 -8.26
CA TRP A 89 -9.33 -0.46 -7.04
C TRP A 89 -9.54 -1.98 -7.19
N GLU A 90 -9.56 -2.53 -8.40
CA GLU A 90 -9.78 -3.97 -8.58
C GLU A 90 -8.71 -4.85 -7.94
N PRO A 91 -7.39 -4.55 -8.04
CA PRO A 91 -6.36 -5.32 -7.36
C PRO A 91 -6.54 -5.36 -5.83
N TYR A 92 -6.88 -4.23 -5.22
CA TYR A 92 -7.16 -4.15 -3.78
C TYR A 92 -8.32 -5.06 -3.38
N LYS A 93 -9.45 -4.97 -4.10
CA LYS A 93 -10.61 -5.81 -3.83
C LYS A 93 -10.30 -7.30 -4.06
N LYS A 94 -9.47 -7.62 -5.05
CA LYS A 94 -9.01 -9.00 -5.29
C LYS A 94 -8.17 -9.50 -4.12
N VAL A 95 -7.17 -8.73 -3.70
CA VAL A 95 -6.29 -9.09 -2.57
C VAL A 95 -7.07 -9.24 -1.27
N PHE A 96 -8.02 -8.36 -0.96
CA PHE A 96 -8.85 -8.49 0.23
C PHE A 96 -9.68 -9.78 0.22
N ARG A 97 -10.35 -10.10 -0.90
CA ARG A 97 -11.06 -11.39 -1.03
C ARG A 97 -10.12 -12.59 -0.93
N GLU A 98 -8.90 -12.49 -1.44
CA GLU A 98 -7.90 -13.55 -1.28
C GLU A 98 -7.53 -13.77 0.19
N TYR A 99 -7.40 -12.70 0.98
CA TYR A 99 -7.16 -12.79 2.43
C TYR A 99 -8.36 -13.38 3.17
N ASP A 100 -9.58 -12.93 2.87
CA ASP A 100 -10.82 -13.44 3.50
C ASP A 100 -10.98 -14.95 3.29
N ALA A 101 -10.54 -15.45 2.13
CA ALA A 101 -10.62 -16.86 1.78
C ALA A 101 -9.49 -17.72 2.40
N LEU A 102 -8.51 -17.14 3.10
CA LEU A 102 -7.38 -17.91 3.64
C LEU A 102 -7.79 -18.85 4.79
N PRO A 103 -7.44 -20.14 4.69
CA PRO A 103 -7.44 -21.03 5.84
C PRO A 103 -6.57 -20.48 6.97
N GLN A 104 -6.99 -20.69 8.23
CA GLN A 104 -6.30 -20.13 9.40
C GLN A 104 -4.80 -20.48 9.45
N ASN A 105 -4.43 -21.69 9.02
CA ASN A 105 -3.04 -22.15 9.01
C ASN A 105 -2.17 -21.46 7.93
N GLU A 106 -2.77 -20.82 6.92
CA GLU A 106 -2.09 -20.11 5.83
C GLU A 106 -2.03 -18.59 6.05
N ARG A 107 -2.66 -18.08 7.11
CA ARG A 107 -2.65 -16.64 7.42
C ARG A 107 -1.26 -16.16 7.83
N PRO A 108 -0.86 -14.93 7.47
CA PRO A 108 0.42 -14.36 7.90
C PRO A 108 0.51 -14.30 9.42
N ARG A 109 1.63 -14.74 10.01
CA ARG A 109 1.77 -14.89 11.47
C ARG A 109 2.69 -13.84 12.09
N SER A 110 3.64 -13.33 11.32
CA SER A 110 4.58 -12.29 11.76
C SER A 110 4.39 -10.97 11.02
N GLN A 111 4.95 -9.88 11.55
CA GLN A 111 4.95 -8.59 10.86
C GLN A 111 5.72 -8.65 9.53
N GLN A 112 6.78 -9.47 9.46
CA GLN A 112 7.51 -9.71 8.22
C GLN A 112 6.63 -10.46 7.21
N ASP A 113 5.93 -11.51 7.64
CA ASP A 113 5.03 -12.27 6.77
C ASP A 113 3.94 -11.37 6.19
N ARG A 114 3.36 -10.48 7.00
CA ARG A 114 2.31 -9.54 6.55
C ARG A 114 2.82 -8.62 5.45
N ARG A 115 4.01 -8.03 5.60
CA ARG A 115 4.63 -7.18 4.58
C ARG A 115 4.95 -7.96 3.31
N ASP A 116 5.56 -9.13 3.45
CA ASP A 116 5.92 -9.99 2.32
C ASP A 116 4.69 -10.44 1.55
N GLN A 117 3.66 -10.92 2.26
CA GLN A 117 2.40 -11.37 1.65
C GLN A 117 1.65 -10.22 0.98
N TRP A 118 1.66 -9.02 1.56
CA TRP A 118 1.08 -7.85 0.90
C TRP A 118 1.78 -7.55 -0.43
N MET A 119 3.12 -7.51 -0.44
CA MET A 119 3.92 -7.28 -1.65
C MET A 119 3.66 -8.36 -2.71
N ILE A 120 3.67 -9.65 -2.32
CA ILE A 120 3.47 -10.78 -3.23
C ILE A 120 2.06 -10.75 -3.83
N ARG A 121 1.03 -10.62 -3.00
CA ARG A 121 -0.37 -10.66 -3.44
C ARG A 121 -0.70 -9.47 -4.32
N MET A 122 -0.28 -8.27 -3.94
CA MET A 122 -0.45 -7.09 -4.79
C MET A 122 0.29 -7.23 -6.12
N SER A 123 1.54 -7.70 -6.12
CA SER A 123 2.30 -7.94 -7.36
C SER A 123 1.58 -8.89 -8.31
N ARG A 124 1.08 -10.01 -7.79
CA ARG A 124 0.27 -10.98 -8.56
C ARG A 124 -1.05 -10.39 -9.03
N ALA A 125 -1.71 -9.58 -8.21
CA ALA A 125 -2.98 -8.96 -8.55
C ALA A 125 -2.85 -7.92 -9.68
N VAL A 126 -1.75 -7.17 -9.72
CA VAL A 126 -1.48 -6.17 -10.78
C VAL A 126 -0.70 -6.74 -11.97
N GLY A 127 -0.20 -7.97 -11.87
CA GLY A 127 0.61 -8.61 -12.91
C GLY A 127 1.98 -7.96 -13.13
N ARG A 128 2.55 -7.35 -12.08
CA ARG A 128 3.85 -6.65 -12.12
C ARG A 128 4.67 -6.99 -10.88
N ASN A 129 5.99 -6.99 -11.03
CA ASN A 129 6.91 -7.10 -9.90
C ASN A 129 6.99 -5.74 -9.19
N LEU A 130 6.38 -5.66 -8.00
CA LEU A 130 6.40 -4.47 -7.14
C LEU A 130 7.61 -4.44 -6.18
N GLY A 131 8.49 -5.44 -6.20
CA GLY A 131 9.67 -5.51 -5.34
C GLY A 131 10.50 -4.21 -5.32
N PRO A 132 10.91 -3.68 -6.49
CA PRO A 132 11.65 -2.41 -6.56
C PRO A 132 10.87 -1.20 -6.02
N PHE A 133 9.54 -1.22 -6.16
CA PHE A 133 8.68 -0.15 -5.63
C PHE A 133 8.65 -0.17 -4.10
N PHE A 134 8.53 -1.36 -3.50
CA PHE A 134 8.60 -1.53 -2.05
C PHE A 134 9.99 -1.17 -1.49
N GLU A 135 11.06 -1.49 -2.22
CA GLU A 135 12.43 -1.06 -1.88
C GLU A 135 12.59 0.46 -1.90
N ALA A 136 12.02 1.15 -2.90
CA ALA A 136 12.05 2.61 -3.01
C ALA A 136 11.31 3.33 -1.85
N TRP A 137 10.42 2.63 -1.17
CA TRP A 137 9.74 3.08 0.05
C TRP A 137 10.40 2.58 1.34
N HIS A 138 11.58 1.95 1.23
CA HIS A 138 12.31 1.36 2.34
C HIS A 138 11.50 0.33 3.14
N MET A 139 10.54 -0.34 2.50
CA MET A 139 9.78 -1.41 3.14
C MET A 139 10.65 -2.67 3.25
N PRO A 140 10.85 -3.24 4.45
CA PRO A 140 11.64 -4.44 4.61
C PRO A 140 10.86 -5.66 4.08
N ILE A 141 11.28 -6.12 2.90
CA ILE A 141 10.75 -7.29 2.21
C ILE A 141 11.87 -8.32 2.06
N THR A 142 11.58 -9.58 2.39
CA THR A 142 12.58 -10.64 2.35
C THR A 142 13.03 -10.97 0.92
N PRO A 143 14.27 -11.46 0.73
CA PRO A 143 14.71 -11.97 -0.56
C PRO A 143 13.81 -13.07 -1.12
N GLU A 144 13.31 -13.96 -0.24
CA GLU A 144 12.42 -15.06 -0.59
C GLU A 144 11.10 -14.54 -1.17
N ALA A 145 10.53 -13.49 -0.57
CA ALA A 145 9.32 -12.86 -1.09
C ALA A 145 9.56 -12.20 -2.45
N LYS A 146 10.67 -11.48 -2.63
CA LYS A 146 11.02 -10.87 -3.93
C LYS A 146 11.21 -11.92 -5.03
N ALA A 147 11.79 -13.06 -4.70
CA ALA A 147 11.98 -14.17 -5.64
C ALA A 147 10.65 -14.72 -6.17
N GLN A 148 9.57 -14.74 -5.35
CA GLN A 148 8.25 -15.23 -5.76
C GLN A 148 7.56 -14.41 -6.86
N VAL A 149 8.03 -13.19 -7.12
CA VAL A 149 7.46 -12.27 -8.11
C VAL A 149 8.47 -11.84 -9.17
N ALA A 150 9.68 -12.41 -9.14
CA ALA A 150 10.79 -12.02 -10.02
C ALA A 150 10.53 -12.31 -11.50
N ASN A 151 9.62 -13.24 -11.81
CA ASN A 151 9.19 -13.56 -13.17
C ASN A 151 8.18 -12.56 -13.75
N LEU A 152 7.62 -11.66 -12.93
CA LEU A 152 6.69 -10.63 -13.40
C LEU A 152 7.47 -9.42 -13.96
N PRO A 153 6.93 -8.72 -14.97
CA PRO A 153 7.55 -7.50 -15.47
C PRO A 153 7.70 -6.45 -14.35
N ARG A 154 8.90 -5.87 -14.23
CA ARG A 154 9.18 -4.78 -13.28
C ARG A 154 8.22 -3.60 -13.48
N TRP A 155 7.85 -2.96 -12.38
CA TRP A 155 7.09 -1.71 -12.39
C TRP A 155 7.61 -0.72 -11.36
N MET A 156 7.57 0.56 -11.72
CA MET A 156 7.77 1.74 -10.88
C MET A 156 6.82 2.84 -11.36
N PRO A 157 6.31 3.72 -10.48
CA PRO A 157 5.66 4.95 -10.91
C PRO A 157 6.61 5.84 -11.72
N ASN A 158 6.07 6.59 -12.68
CA ASN A 158 6.86 7.51 -13.49
C ASN A 158 7.60 8.52 -12.60
N GLY A 159 8.91 8.66 -12.82
CA GLY A 159 9.76 9.58 -12.07
C GLY A 159 10.23 9.06 -10.71
N MET A 160 9.93 7.79 -10.37
CA MET A 160 10.50 7.08 -9.22
C MET A 160 11.67 6.17 -9.62
N ASP A 161 12.63 6.73 -10.35
CA ASP A 161 13.86 6.02 -10.73
C ASP A 161 14.96 6.13 -9.66
#